data_AF-A0A938U013-F1
#
_entry.id   AF-A0A938U013-F1
#
_cell.length_a   1.000
_cell.length_b   1.000
_cell.length_c   1.000
_cell.angle_alpha   90.00
_cell.angle_beta   90.00
_cell.angle_gamma   90.00
#
_symmetry.space_group_name_H-M   'P 1'
#
loop_
_entity.id
_entity.type
_entity.pdbx_description
1 polymer ?
#
loop_
_entity_poly.entity_id
_entity_poly.type
_entity_poly.pdbx_seq_one_letter_code
_entity_poly.pdbx_strand_id
1 'polypeptide(L)'
;MKTIKGFQINNTELNHWEKLFKQWQSLIERYCKIMEEDDAPFYHTERANIGVLAGAAWKTGWLALEEFIFRKRAWIFPSHSRLLRGTGKFKNIIYPGVLLLAKIV
;
A
#
# COMPACT_ATOMS: atom_id res chain seq x y z
N MET A 1 7.36 1.56 -23.10
CA MET A 1 6.39 0.73 -22.33
C MET A 1 5.02 1.43 -22.16
N LYS A 2 3.90 0.71 -21.94
CA LYS A 2 2.59 1.31 -21.56
C LYS A 2 2.64 1.77 -20.10
N THR A 3 3.03 3.02 -19.86
CA THR A 3 2.88 3.69 -18.56
C THR A 3 1.42 4.14 -18.34
N ILE A 4 1.06 4.42 -17.08
CA ILE A 4 -0.28 4.94 -16.74
C ILE A 4 -0.43 6.31 -17.40
N LYS A 5 -1.36 6.45 -18.35
CA LYS A 5 -1.59 7.70 -19.08
C LYS A 5 -2.63 8.57 -18.39
N GLY A 6 -2.16 9.50 -17.57
CA GLY A 6 -2.99 10.54 -16.96
C GLY A 6 -4.05 10.02 -16.00
N PHE A 7 -4.79 10.93 -15.40
CA PHE A 7 -5.96 10.64 -14.57
C PHE A 7 -6.96 11.78 -14.74
N GLN A 8 -8.24 11.49 -14.51
CA GLN A 8 -9.31 12.48 -14.52
C GLN A 8 -9.93 12.57 -13.14
N ILE A 9 -10.10 13.79 -12.64
CA ILE A 9 -10.83 14.06 -11.41
C ILE A 9 -12.15 14.71 -11.82
N ASN A 10 -13.24 13.95 -11.70
CA ASN A 10 -14.57 14.41 -12.11
C ASN A 10 -15.28 15.25 -11.03
N ASN A 11 -14.76 15.25 -9.79
CA ASN A 11 -15.32 16.01 -8.68
C ASN A 11 -14.30 17.05 -8.18
N THR A 12 -14.65 18.33 -8.24
CA THR A 12 -13.80 19.44 -7.80
C THR A 12 -13.40 19.39 -6.33
N GLU A 13 -14.22 18.78 -5.47
CA GLU A 13 -13.90 18.57 -4.05
C GLU A 13 -12.69 17.63 -3.88
N LEU A 14 -12.45 16.75 -4.86
CA LEU A 14 -11.34 15.79 -4.87
C LEU A 14 -10.07 16.34 -5.54
N ASN A 15 -10.03 17.62 -5.94
CA ASN A 15 -8.85 18.21 -6.58
C ASN A 15 -7.58 18.11 -5.72
N HIS A 16 -7.71 18.00 -4.39
CA HIS A 16 -6.58 17.79 -3.50
C HIS A 16 -5.83 16.46 -3.74
N TRP A 17 -6.46 15.48 -4.39
CA TRP A 17 -5.85 14.20 -4.79
C TRP A 17 -4.94 14.33 -6.01
N GLU A 18 -5.05 15.42 -6.77
CA GLU A 18 -4.30 15.62 -8.02
C GLU A 18 -2.79 15.52 -7.79
N LYS A 19 -2.29 16.15 -6.73
CA LYS A 19 -0.87 16.10 -6.36
C LYS A 19 -0.43 14.69 -6.03
N LEU A 20 -1.27 13.91 -5.33
CA LEU A 20 -0.97 12.53 -4.98
C LEU A 20 -0.88 11.65 -6.24
N PHE A 21 -1.86 11.73 -7.14
CA PHE A 21 -1.88 10.91 -8.34
C PHE A 21 -0.76 11.25 -9.33
N LYS A 22 -0.43 12.54 -9.49
CA LYS A 22 0.76 12.97 -10.25
C LYS A 22 2.04 12.37 -9.66
N GLN A 23 2.17 12.41 -8.33
CA GLN A 23 3.35 11.86 -7.66
C GLN A 23 3.44 10.33 -7.78
N TRP A 24 2.30 9.63 -7.68
CA TRP A 24 2.24 8.19 -7.85
C TRP A 24 2.63 7.76 -9.27
N GLN A 25 2.11 8.43 -10.30
CA GLN A 25 2.53 8.20 -11.69
C GLN A 25 4.03 8.43 -11.88
N SER A 26 4.56 9.54 -11.35
CA SER A 26 5.99 9.84 -11.41
C SER A 26 6.85 8.77 -10.73
N LEU A 27 6.40 8.19 -9.62
CA LEU A 27 7.12 7.09 -8.96
C LEU A 27 7.09 5.79 -9.77
N ILE A 28 5.97 5.47 -10.41
CA ILE A 28 5.86 4.32 -11.30
C ILE A 28 6.81 4.50 -12.48
N GLU A 29 6.77 5.65 -13.16
CA GLU A 29 7.68 5.95 -14.27
C GLU A 29 9.15 5.85 -13.86
N ARG A 30 9.49 6.35 -12.68
CA ARG A 30 10.84 6.22 -12.13
C ARG A 30 11.23 4.77 -11.87
N TYR A 31 10.34 3.96 -11.31
CA TYR A 31 10.59 2.53 -11.10
C TYR A 31 10.87 1.83 -12.43
N CYS A 32 9.97 2.01 -13.40
CA CYS A 32 10.08 1.38 -14.71
C CYS A 32 11.37 1.78 -15.42
N LYS A 33 11.80 3.05 -15.29
CA LYS A 33 13.07 3.53 -15.85
C LYS A 33 14.29 2.86 -15.19
N ILE A 34 14.26 2.60 -13.90
CA ILE A 34 15.36 1.93 -13.18
C ILE A 34 15.43 0.44 -13.58
N MET A 35 14.28 -0.18 -13.83
CA MET A 35 14.18 -1.59 -14.26
C MET A 35 14.29 -1.75 -15.79
N GLU A 36 14.87 -0.76 -16.49
CA GLU A 36 15.09 -0.79 -17.94
C GLU A 36 13.84 -1.08 -18.79
N GLU A 37 12.65 -0.70 -18.30
CA GLU A 37 11.35 -0.98 -18.90
C GLU A 37 10.95 -2.47 -18.96
N ASP A 38 11.68 -3.36 -18.29
CA ASP A 38 11.37 -4.80 -18.22
C ASP A 38 10.40 -5.15 -17.08
N ASP A 39 10.23 -4.24 -16.10
CA ASP A 39 9.35 -4.47 -14.94
C ASP A 39 8.53 -3.23 -14.55
N ALA A 40 7.37 -3.46 -13.93
CA ALA A 40 6.48 -2.44 -13.41
C ALA A 40 5.83 -2.86 -12.09
N PRO A 41 5.57 -1.94 -11.14
CA PRO A 41 5.01 -2.30 -9.84
C PRO A 41 3.64 -2.98 -9.94
N PHE A 42 2.87 -2.66 -10.98
CA PHE A 42 1.54 -3.22 -11.24
C PHE A 42 1.57 -4.58 -11.98
N TYR A 43 2.74 -5.09 -12.38
CA TYR A 43 2.88 -6.47 -12.89
C TYR A 43 2.90 -7.51 -11.77
N HIS A 44 3.18 -7.08 -10.54
CA HIS A 44 3.23 -7.94 -9.37
C HIS A 44 1.86 -8.01 -8.68
N THR A 45 1.87 -8.15 -7.36
CA THR A 45 0.65 -8.13 -6.55
C THR A 45 0.10 -6.71 -6.39
N GLU A 46 -1.20 -6.60 -6.09
CA GLU A 46 -1.86 -5.33 -5.73
C GLU A 46 -1.06 -4.54 -4.68
N ARG A 47 -0.46 -5.27 -3.73
CA ARG A 47 0.34 -4.72 -2.65
C ARG A 47 1.57 -3.94 -3.14
N ALA A 48 2.24 -4.40 -4.18
CA ALA A 48 3.39 -3.67 -4.73
C ALA A 48 2.95 -2.28 -5.24
N ASN A 49 1.80 -2.21 -5.90
CA ASN A 49 1.24 -0.96 -6.39
C ASN A 49 0.75 -0.05 -5.24
N ILE A 50 0.11 -0.63 -4.22
CA ILE A 50 -0.32 0.07 -3.00
C ILE A 50 0.88 0.66 -2.25
N GLY A 51 1.99 -0.08 -2.14
CA GLY A 51 3.21 0.41 -1.51
C GLY A 51 3.81 1.62 -2.25
N VAL A 52 3.75 1.64 -3.58
CA VAL A 52 4.17 2.81 -4.38
C VAL A 52 3.24 4.00 -4.16
N LEU A 53 1.93 3.77 -4.03
CA LEU A 53 0.96 4.83 -3.68
C LEU A 53 1.19 5.38 -2.26
N ALA A 54 1.50 4.51 -1.30
CA ALA A 54 1.88 4.93 0.05
C ALA A 54 3.15 5.80 0.04
N GLY A 55 4.17 5.41 -0.73
CA GLY A 55 5.36 6.23 -0.93
C GLY A 55 5.07 7.58 -1.59
N ALA A 56 4.10 7.63 -2.52
CA ALA A 56 3.65 8.89 -3.12
C ALA A 56 3.00 9.81 -2.09
N ALA A 57 2.17 9.25 -1.19
CA ALA A 57 1.53 10.00 -0.12
C ALA A 57 2.55 10.63 0.83
N TRP A 58 3.54 9.86 1.30
CA TRP A 58 4.61 10.39 2.13
C TRP A 58 5.37 11.53 1.46
N LYS A 59 5.57 11.48 0.14
CA LYS A 59 6.23 12.57 -0.62
C LYS A 59 5.39 13.82 -0.80
N THR A 60 4.06 13.71 -0.77
CA THR A 60 3.14 14.85 -0.94
C THR A 60 2.67 15.46 0.38
N GLY A 61 3.25 15.02 1.51
CA GLY A 61 2.89 15.49 2.86
C GLY A 61 1.66 14.80 3.46
N TRP A 62 1.24 13.68 2.86
CA TRP A 62 0.17 12.84 3.38
C TRP A 62 0.77 11.71 4.21
N LEU A 63 -0.04 11.17 5.12
CA LEU A 63 0.27 9.95 5.85
C LEU A 63 -0.35 8.76 5.15
N ALA A 64 0.42 7.69 5.03
CA ALA A 64 -0.06 6.41 4.52
C ALA A 64 0.26 5.31 5.52
N LEU A 65 -0.76 4.57 5.95
CA LEU A 65 -0.62 3.41 6.81
C LEU A 65 -1.24 2.20 6.11
N GLU A 66 -0.39 1.24 5.75
CA GLU A 66 -0.81 0.01 5.11
C GLU A 66 -1.11 -1.05 6.18
N GLU A 67 -2.34 -1.53 6.22
CA GLU A 67 -2.72 -2.64 7.09
C GLU A 67 -2.23 -3.95 6.49
N PHE A 68 -1.30 -4.60 7.19
CA PHE A 68 -0.81 -5.92 6.82
C PHE A 68 -1.10 -6.95 7.90
N ILE A 69 -1.91 -7.94 7.54
CA ILE A 69 -2.17 -9.09 8.40
C ILE A 69 -1.09 -10.14 8.15
N PHE A 70 -0.14 -10.24 9.08
CA PHE A 70 0.81 -11.34 9.12
C PHE A 70 0.36 -12.40 10.13
N ARG A 71 0.23 -13.65 9.70
CA ARG A 71 0.11 -14.78 10.63
C ARG A 71 1.48 -15.05 11.24
N LYS A 72 1.72 -14.54 12.44
CA LYS A 72 2.86 -14.96 13.25
C LYS A 72 2.68 -16.45 13.57
N ARG A 73 3.41 -17.34 12.87
CA ARG A 73 3.56 -18.73 13.33
C ARG A 73 4.27 -18.62 14.67
N ALA A 74 3.57 -19.00 15.73
CA ALA A 74 4.14 -19.04 17.07
C ALA A 74 5.35 -19.97 17.04
N TRP A 75 6.55 -19.39 17.02
CA TRP A 75 7.75 -20.11 17.40
C TRP A 75 7.61 -20.39 18.90
N ILE A 76 7.54 -21.69 19.19
CA ILE A 76 7.74 -22.37 20.47
C ILE A 76 8.15 -21.39 21.58
N PHE A 77 7.21 -20.98 22.42
CA PHE A 77 7.55 -20.42 23.72
C PHE A 77 8.13 -21.56 24.58
N PRO A 78 9.28 -21.36 25.26
CA PRO A 78 9.71 -22.27 26.31
C PRO A 78 8.55 -22.48 27.30
N SER A 79 8.39 -23.71 27.76
CA SER A 79 7.19 -24.32 28.36
C SER A 79 6.55 -23.67 29.60
N HIS A 80 6.89 -22.43 29.99
CA HIS A 80 6.48 -21.84 31.26
C HIS A 80 5.71 -20.51 31.21
N SER A 81 5.45 -19.89 30.05
CA SER A 81 4.64 -18.67 29.98
C SER A 81 3.18 -18.96 29.58
N ARG A 82 2.35 -19.26 30.58
CA ARG A 82 0.91 -19.49 30.47
C ARG A 82 0.12 -18.18 30.39
N LEU A 83 0.36 -17.31 29.41
CA LEU A 83 -0.51 -16.16 29.17
C LEU A 83 -0.59 -15.87 27.66
N LEU A 84 -1.82 -15.59 27.19
CA LEU A 84 -2.22 -15.24 25.81
C LEU A 84 -2.56 -16.41 24.88
N ARG A 85 -3.42 -17.34 25.34
CA ARG A 85 -4.35 -18.01 24.42
C ARG A 85 -5.55 -17.09 24.15
N GLY A 86 -5.40 -16.20 23.17
CA GLY A 86 -6.54 -15.49 22.60
C GLY A 86 -7.45 -16.45 21.85
N THR A 87 -8.59 -16.79 22.44
CA THR A 87 -9.68 -17.55 21.80
C THR A 87 -10.47 -16.62 20.87
N GLY A 88 -9.95 -16.36 19.67
CA GLY A 88 -10.61 -15.55 18.64
C GLY A 88 -11.21 -16.41 17.53
N LYS A 89 -12.53 -16.56 17.53
CA LYS A 89 -13.33 -17.15 16.43
C LYS A 89 -13.35 -16.21 15.21
N PHE A 90 -12.24 -16.06 14.49
CA PHE A 90 -12.22 -15.48 13.14
C PHE A 90 -11.16 -16.21 12.31
N LYS A 91 -11.45 -17.48 12.01
CA LYS A 91 -10.69 -18.23 11.00
C LYS A 91 -11.28 -17.89 9.64
N ASN A 92 -10.46 -17.30 8.78
CA ASN A 92 -10.62 -17.22 7.32
C ASN A 92 -11.40 -16.02 6.76
N ILE A 93 -11.04 -14.80 7.16
CA ILE A 93 -11.24 -13.64 6.29
C ILE A 93 -9.85 -13.07 6.00
N ILE A 94 -9.38 -13.26 4.76
CA ILE A 94 -8.22 -12.56 4.23
C ILE A 94 -8.77 -11.22 3.75
N TYR A 95 -8.55 -10.16 4.53
CA TYR A 95 -8.84 -8.81 4.06
C TYR A 95 -7.78 -8.44 3.01
N PRO A 96 -8.16 -8.00 1.81
CA PRO A 96 -7.21 -7.39 0.88
C PRO A 96 -6.64 -6.13 1.54
N GLY A 97 -5.33 -5.92 1.42
CA GLY A 97 -4.59 -4.91 2.17
C GLY A 97 -5.24 -3.54 2.11
N VAL A 98 -5.61 -2.99 3.28
CA VAL A 98 -6.24 -1.68 3.38
C VAL A 98 -5.14 -0.63 3.48
N LEU A 99 -5.15 0.37 2.60
CA LEU A 99 -4.30 1.54 2.73
C LEU A 99 -5.12 2.69 3.30
N LEU A 100 -4.77 3.13 4.51
CA LEU A 100 -5.33 4.34 5.10
C LEU A 100 -4.48 5.53 4.68
N LEU A 101 -5.09 6.45 3.94
CA LEU A 101 -4.50 7.72 3.52
C LEU A 101 -5.11 8.86 4.33
N ALA A 102 -4.27 9.58 5.07
CA ALA A 102 -4.68 10.75 5.84
C ALA A 102 -3.93 11.98 5.36
N LYS A 103 -4.66 13.01 4.93
CA LYS A 103 -4.08 14.31 4.59
C LYS A 103 -3.89 15.10 5.88
N ILE A 104 -2.65 15.52 6.17
CA ILE A 104 -2.38 16.50 7.21
C ILE A 104 -2.70 17.87 6.60
N VAL A 105 -3.66 18.59 7.19
CA VAL A 105 -4.06 19.96 6.80
C VAL A 105 -3.33 20.96 7.68
#